data_AF-A0A380EMR6-F1
#
_entry.id   AF-A0A380EMR6-F1
#
_cell.length_a   1.000
_cell.length_b   1.000
_cell.length_c   1.000
_cell.angle_alpha   90.00
_cell.angle_beta   90.00
_cell.angle_gamma   90.00
#
_symmetry.space_group_name_H-M   'P 1'
#
loop_
_entity.id
_entity.type
_entity.pdbx_description
1 polymer ?
#
loop_
_entity_poly.entity_id
_entity_poly.type
_entity_poly.pdbx_seq_one_letter_code
_entity_poly.pdbx_strand_id
1 'polypeptide(L)'
;MVNNLKNVDGKIKSVATKHKKSYPQSLYNLTDLQQDMYRRYKIGPKETLNTLQSLYERHKVVTYPRTDSNYLTTDMVDTMKERIQATMATTYKDQARPLMSKTFSSKMSIFNNQKVSDHHAIIPTEVRPVMSDLSNRELKLYDMIVERFLEALMPPHEYDAITVTLEVAGHTFVLKENVTTVLGFKSIRQGESITEMQQPFQKAMK
;
A
#
# COMPACT_ATOMS: atom_id res chain seq x y z
N MET A 1 -41.32 -11.12 1.10
CA MET A 1 -40.39 -10.94 -0.04
C MET A 1 -39.37 -12.07 -0.14
N VAL A 2 -38.60 -12.39 0.92
CA VAL A 2 -37.54 -13.42 0.86
C VAL A 2 -38.07 -14.87 0.76
N ASN A 3 -39.25 -15.16 1.32
CA ASN A 3 -39.79 -16.53 1.32
C ASN A 3 -40.19 -17.07 -0.07
N ASN A 4 -40.42 -16.20 -1.06
CA ASN A 4 -40.82 -16.59 -2.42
C ASN A 4 -39.61 -16.87 -3.34
N LEU A 5 -38.39 -16.84 -2.79
CA LEU A 5 -37.15 -17.11 -3.53
C LEU A 5 -36.56 -18.49 -3.21
N LYS A 6 -37.09 -19.19 -2.20
CA LYS A 6 -36.60 -20.51 -1.81
C LYS A 6 -36.94 -21.53 -2.90
N ASN A 7 -35.94 -22.33 -3.29
CA ASN A 7 -36.06 -23.39 -4.31
C ASN A 7 -36.56 -22.88 -5.68
N VAL A 8 -36.30 -21.62 -6.00
CA VAL A 8 -36.57 -21.06 -7.34
C VAL A 8 -35.27 -20.97 -8.11
N ASP A 9 -35.25 -21.55 -9.31
CA ASP A 9 -34.10 -21.48 -10.20
C ASP A 9 -33.82 -20.04 -10.62
N GLY A 10 -32.54 -19.67 -10.62
CA GLY A 10 -32.04 -18.41 -11.12
C GLY A 10 -31.42 -18.55 -12.50
N LYS A 11 -31.64 -17.56 -13.37
CA LYS A 11 -30.96 -17.48 -14.67
C LYS A 11 -29.87 -16.41 -14.63
N ILE A 12 -28.64 -16.80 -14.98
CA ILE A 12 -27.57 -15.83 -15.24
C ILE A 12 -27.93 -15.04 -16.51
N LYS A 13 -28.07 -13.72 -16.37
CA LYS A 13 -28.35 -12.81 -17.49
C LYS A 13 -27.08 -12.28 -18.09
N SER A 14 -26.07 -11.98 -17.28
CA SER A 14 -24.77 -11.55 -17.77
C SER A 14 -23.64 -11.86 -16.78
N VAL A 15 -22.46 -12.05 -17.34
CA VAL A 15 -21.19 -12.09 -16.61
C VAL A 15 -20.28 -11.08 -17.30
N ALA A 16 -19.84 -10.08 -16.54
CA ALA A 16 -18.92 -9.06 -17.01
C ALA A 16 -17.66 -9.07 -16.15
N THR A 17 -16.51 -9.20 -16.79
CA THR A 17 -15.21 -9.13 -16.14
C THR A 17 -14.50 -7.86 -16.60
N LYS A 18 -14.00 -7.08 -15.64
CA LYS A 18 -13.16 -5.92 -15.92
C LYS A 18 -11.86 -6.04 -15.15
N HIS A 19 -10.75 -6.09 -15.88
CA HIS A 19 -9.43 -6.00 -15.29
C HIS A 19 -9.22 -4.60 -14.69
N LYS A 20 -8.79 -4.54 -13.44
CA LYS A 20 -8.59 -3.30 -12.68
C LYS A 20 -7.26 -3.32 -11.95
N LYS A 21 -6.73 -2.12 -11.73
CA LYS A 21 -5.55 -1.89 -10.90
C LYS A 21 -5.91 -1.03 -9.69
N SER A 22 -5.31 -1.33 -8.56
CA SER A 22 -5.27 -0.46 -7.40
C SER A 22 -3.82 -0.11 -7.11
N TYR A 23 -3.58 1.16 -6.80
CA TYR A 23 -2.26 1.71 -6.54
C TYR A 23 -2.05 1.85 -5.03
N PRO A 24 -0.79 1.85 -4.56
CA PRO A 24 -0.47 2.16 -3.17
C PRO A 24 -0.97 3.55 -2.81
N GLN A 25 -1.17 3.80 -1.52
CA GLN A 25 -1.42 5.15 -1.04
C GLN A 25 -0.19 6.02 -1.29
N SER A 26 -0.40 7.34 -1.33
CA SER A 26 0.69 8.31 -1.42
C SER A 26 1.68 8.17 -0.25
N LEU A 27 2.91 8.62 -0.45
CA LEU A 27 3.91 8.69 0.62
C LEU A 27 3.39 9.54 1.78
N TYR A 28 3.92 9.37 2.99
CA TYR A 28 3.38 10.08 4.14
C TYR A 28 3.70 11.58 4.10
N ASN A 29 2.68 12.40 4.33
CA ASN A 29 2.85 13.70 4.99
C ASN A 29 2.61 13.53 6.51
N LEU A 30 2.77 14.59 7.29
CA LEU A 30 2.62 14.51 8.74
C LEU A 30 1.20 14.12 9.16
N THR A 31 0.17 14.67 8.53
CA THR A 31 -1.24 14.41 8.86
C THR A 31 -1.61 12.95 8.62
N ASP A 32 -1.25 12.40 7.46
CA ASP A 32 -1.52 11.01 7.09
C ASP A 32 -0.84 10.05 8.06
N LEU A 33 0.41 10.34 8.43
CA LEU A 33 1.18 9.52 9.37
C LEU A 33 0.56 9.54 10.77
N GLN A 34 0.15 10.73 11.25
CA GLN A 34 -0.55 10.87 12.54
C GLN A 34 -1.89 10.12 12.55
N GLN A 35 -2.67 10.19 11.47
CA GLN A 35 -3.93 9.47 11.35
C GLN A 35 -3.71 7.95 11.36
N ASP A 36 -2.74 7.45 10.59
CA ASP A 36 -2.45 6.02 10.54
C ASP A 36 -1.89 5.50 11.87
N MET A 37 -1.02 6.27 12.55
CA MET A 37 -0.48 5.93 13.87
C MET A 37 -1.58 5.84 14.92
N TYR A 38 -2.54 6.78 14.91
CA TYR A 38 -3.70 6.71 15.78
C TYR A 38 -4.58 5.51 15.44
N ARG A 39 -4.86 5.26 14.16
CA ARG A 39 -5.70 4.13 13.74
C ARG A 39 -5.12 2.80 14.19
N ARG A 40 -3.83 2.56 13.93
CA ARG A 40 -3.14 1.27 14.19
C ARG A 40 -2.72 1.09 15.66
N TYR A 41 -2.26 2.14 16.32
CA TYR A 41 -1.60 2.03 17.63
C TYR A 41 -2.18 2.92 18.72
N LYS A 42 -3.22 3.71 18.43
CA LYS A 42 -3.83 4.68 19.36
C LYS A 42 -2.83 5.73 19.89
N ILE A 43 -1.77 6.00 19.13
CA ILE A 43 -0.79 7.05 19.46
C ILE A 43 -1.30 8.38 18.90
N GLY A 44 -1.38 9.40 19.75
CA GLY A 44 -1.93 10.71 19.38
C GLY A 44 -1.02 11.52 18.45
N PRO A 45 -1.54 12.59 17.82
CA PRO A 45 -0.77 13.43 16.89
C PRO A 45 0.50 14.05 17.50
N LYS A 46 0.40 14.58 18.72
CA LYS A 46 1.53 15.20 19.44
C LYS A 46 2.65 14.20 19.71
N GLU A 47 2.30 13.01 20.20
CA GLU A 47 3.27 11.95 20.48
C GLU A 47 3.91 11.42 19.19
N THR A 48 3.12 11.27 18.12
CA THR A 48 3.62 10.88 16.80
C THR A 48 4.65 11.89 16.29
N LEU A 49 4.35 13.20 16.36
CA LEU A 49 5.30 14.24 15.95
C LEU A 49 6.59 14.23 16.79
N ASN A 50 6.49 14.08 18.10
CA ASN A 50 7.66 13.99 18.97
C ASN A 50 8.53 12.77 18.64
N THR A 51 7.89 11.63 18.36
CA THR A 51 8.59 10.40 17.96
C THR A 51 9.27 10.58 16.61
N LEU A 52 8.58 11.20 15.65
CA LEU A 52 9.12 11.48 14.32
C LEU A 52 10.30 12.47 14.38
N GLN A 53 10.21 13.49 15.24
CA GLN A 53 11.31 14.42 15.51
C GLN A 53 12.54 13.68 16.05
N SER A 54 12.37 12.71 16.95
CA SER A 54 13.48 11.87 17.42
C SER A 54 14.11 11.05 16.28
N LEU A 55 13.29 10.42 15.42
CA LEU A 55 13.78 9.70 14.24
C LEU A 55 14.55 10.60 13.26
N TYR A 56 14.16 11.86 13.13
CA TYR A 56 14.78 12.85 12.24
C TYR A 56 16.06 13.46 12.84
N GLU A 57 15.99 14.04 14.05
CA GLU A 57 17.08 14.85 14.62
C GLU A 57 18.17 13.97 15.26
N ARG A 58 17.76 12.94 16.02
CA ARG A 58 18.67 12.06 16.76
C ARG A 58 19.19 10.93 15.88
N HIS A 59 18.29 10.17 15.27
CA HIS A 59 18.66 8.97 14.51
C HIS A 59 18.99 9.27 13.05
N LYS A 60 18.42 10.34 12.48
CA LYS A 60 18.59 10.77 11.08
C LYS A 60 18.15 9.72 10.06
N VAL A 61 17.21 8.85 10.42
CA VAL A 61 16.76 7.71 9.60
C VAL A 61 15.52 8.02 8.77
N VAL A 62 14.88 9.17 8.98
CA VAL A 62 13.74 9.67 8.20
C VAL A 62 13.97 11.11 7.77
N THR A 63 13.24 11.56 6.76
CA THR A 63 13.29 12.93 6.26
C THR A 63 12.46 13.89 7.10
N TYR A 64 12.51 15.19 6.75
CA TYR A 64 11.96 16.27 7.56
C TYR A 64 10.48 16.04 7.97
N PRO A 65 10.13 16.18 9.26
CA PRO A 65 8.89 15.63 9.80
C PRO A 65 7.67 16.55 9.70
N ARG A 66 7.85 17.82 9.32
CA ARG A 66 6.76 18.82 9.24
C ARG A 66 6.52 19.20 7.79
N THR A 67 5.90 18.27 7.06
CA THR A 67 5.54 18.42 5.66
C THR A 67 4.07 18.11 5.46
N ASP A 68 3.44 18.83 4.54
CA ASP A 68 2.10 18.55 4.00
C ASP A 68 2.16 17.84 2.63
N SER A 69 3.35 17.70 2.03
CA SER A 69 3.52 17.04 0.74
C SER A 69 3.60 15.52 0.86
N ASN A 70 2.98 14.83 -0.10
CA ASN A 70 3.13 13.40 -0.32
C ASN A 70 4.05 13.07 -1.52
N TYR A 71 4.76 14.06 -2.05
CA TYR A 71 5.59 13.93 -3.24
C TYR A 71 7.07 14.13 -2.92
N LEU A 72 7.92 13.61 -3.79
CA LEU A 72 9.36 13.81 -3.81
C LEU A 72 9.74 14.75 -4.96
N THR A 73 10.88 15.41 -4.81
CA THR A 73 11.50 16.18 -5.89
C THR A 73 12.29 15.24 -6.81
N THR A 74 12.39 15.63 -8.08
CA THR A 74 12.98 14.80 -9.14
C THR A 74 14.50 14.63 -9.04
N ASP A 75 15.18 15.49 -8.29
CA ASP A 75 16.61 15.38 -7.93
C ASP A 75 16.88 14.24 -6.94
N MET A 76 15.87 13.74 -6.23
CA MET A 76 16.01 12.62 -5.31
C MET A 76 16.06 11.25 -6.00
N VAL A 77 15.80 11.17 -7.31
CA VAL A 77 15.72 9.90 -8.07
C VAL A 77 16.98 9.05 -7.89
N ASP A 78 18.15 9.67 -7.92
CA ASP A 78 19.43 8.97 -7.85
C ASP A 78 19.74 8.44 -6.43
N THR A 79 19.03 8.91 -5.40
CA THR A 79 19.21 8.47 -4.00
C THR A 79 18.34 7.27 -3.61
N MET A 80 17.44 6.85 -4.50
CA MET A 80 16.40 5.87 -4.18
C MET A 80 16.99 4.51 -3.81
N LYS A 81 18.10 4.10 -4.44
CA LYS A 81 18.72 2.79 -4.16
C LYS A 81 19.33 2.75 -2.77
N GLU A 82 20.02 3.80 -2.35
CA GLU A 82 20.63 3.92 -1.04
C GLU A 82 19.57 3.93 0.07
N ARG A 83 18.45 4.64 -0.16
CA ARG A 83 17.30 4.63 0.77
C ARG A 83 16.68 3.25 0.91
N ILE A 84 16.47 2.53 -0.20
CA ILE A 84 15.96 1.15 -0.18
C ILE A 84 16.97 0.22 0.52
N GLN A 85 18.27 0.41 0.30
CA GLN A 85 19.30 -0.37 0.96
C GLN A 85 19.28 -0.16 2.48
N ALA A 86 19.06 1.07 2.96
CA ALA A 86 18.93 1.36 4.38
C ALA A 86 17.76 0.61 5.03
N THR A 87 16.62 0.47 4.34
CA THR A 87 15.45 -0.24 4.88
C THR A 87 15.65 -1.75 5.02
N MET A 88 16.69 -2.33 4.40
CA MET A 88 17.03 -3.76 4.56
C MET A 88 17.48 -4.15 5.98
N ALA A 89 17.68 -3.17 6.86
CA ALA A 89 17.88 -3.40 8.29
C ALA A 89 16.60 -3.80 9.04
N THR A 90 15.42 -3.63 8.41
CA THR A 90 14.10 -3.96 8.98
C THR A 90 13.66 -5.37 8.59
N THR A 91 12.46 -5.76 9.06
CA THR A 91 11.78 -6.99 8.63
C THR A 91 11.39 -7.00 7.15
N TYR A 92 11.43 -5.85 6.47
CA TYR A 92 11.07 -5.70 5.05
C TYR A 92 12.22 -6.02 4.07
N LYS A 93 13.30 -6.65 4.54
CA LYS A 93 14.48 -6.96 3.72
C LYS A 93 14.16 -7.73 2.44
N ASP A 94 13.27 -8.71 2.53
CA ASP A 94 12.93 -9.56 1.38
C ASP A 94 12.06 -8.84 0.35
N GLN A 95 11.30 -7.84 0.77
CA GLN A 95 10.51 -6.96 -0.10
C GLN A 95 11.37 -5.83 -0.71
N ALA A 96 12.36 -5.34 0.05
CA ALA A 96 13.30 -4.32 -0.43
C ALA A 96 14.30 -4.88 -1.47
N ARG A 97 14.76 -6.13 -1.30
CA ARG A 97 15.80 -6.73 -2.16
C ARG A 97 15.46 -6.73 -3.66
N PRO A 98 14.26 -7.14 -4.11
CA PRO A 98 13.89 -7.06 -5.53
C PRO A 98 13.90 -5.64 -6.10
N LEU A 99 13.66 -4.62 -5.27
CA LEU A 99 13.63 -3.22 -5.71
C LEU A 99 15.03 -2.68 -6.04
N MET A 100 16.10 -3.27 -5.53
CA MET A 100 17.49 -2.86 -5.85
C MET A 100 17.84 -3.04 -7.34
N SER A 101 17.17 -3.98 -8.01
CA SER A 101 17.37 -4.25 -9.44
C SER A 101 16.51 -3.35 -10.33
N LYS A 102 15.64 -2.50 -9.76
CA LYS A 102 14.80 -1.59 -10.53
C LYS A 102 15.54 -0.32 -10.92
N THR A 103 15.15 0.23 -12.07
CA THR A 103 15.53 1.58 -12.49
C THR A 103 14.46 2.55 -12.01
N PHE A 104 14.87 3.56 -11.24
CA PHE A 104 14.00 4.65 -10.82
C PHE A 104 14.08 5.79 -11.84
N SER A 105 13.00 6.54 -11.96
CA SER A 105 12.86 7.59 -12.96
C SER A 105 11.97 8.70 -12.44
N SER A 106 12.25 9.94 -12.84
CA SER A 106 11.45 11.13 -12.54
C SER A 106 10.00 11.04 -13.05
N LYS A 107 9.67 10.07 -13.90
CA LYS A 107 8.31 9.81 -14.40
C LYS A 107 7.46 8.99 -13.42
N MET A 108 8.03 8.42 -12.36
CA MET A 108 7.26 7.70 -11.35
C MET A 108 6.33 8.68 -10.62
N SER A 109 5.12 8.25 -10.28
CA SER A 109 4.07 9.11 -9.73
C SER A 109 4.40 9.76 -8.38
N ILE A 110 5.40 9.23 -7.67
CA ILE A 110 5.90 9.80 -6.42
C ILE A 110 6.75 11.07 -6.62
N PHE A 111 7.29 11.30 -7.82
CA PHE A 111 8.09 12.49 -8.12
C PHE A 111 7.24 13.57 -8.79
N ASN A 112 7.13 14.73 -8.15
CA ASN A 112 6.43 15.88 -8.72
C ASN A 112 6.85 17.18 -8.03
N ASN A 113 7.82 17.91 -8.61
CA ASN A 113 8.33 19.17 -8.06
C ASN A 113 7.22 20.21 -7.81
N GLN A 114 6.15 20.22 -8.62
CA GLN A 114 5.05 21.19 -8.48
C GLN A 114 4.13 20.90 -7.29
N LYS A 115 4.17 19.67 -6.76
CA LYS A 115 3.36 19.23 -5.60
C LYS A 115 4.19 19.08 -4.33
N VAL A 116 5.46 19.50 -4.38
CA VAL A 116 6.30 19.67 -3.20
C VAL A 116 6.14 21.12 -2.73
N SER A 117 5.85 21.29 -1.45
CA SER A 117 5.79 22.59 -0.78
C SER A 117 7.21 22.97 -0.30
N ASP A 118 7.36 23.51 0.91
CA ASP A 118 8.68 23.77 1.50
C ASP A 118 9.48 22.49 1.74
N HIS A 119 8.79 21.36 1.91
CA HIS A 119 9.39 20.06 2.16
C HIS A 119 8.70 18.95 1.37
N HIS A 120 9.46 17.94 0.99
CA HIS A 120 8.93 16.73 0.34
C HIS A 120 8.33 15.75 1.37
N ALA A 121 7.85 14.60 0.92
CA ALA A 121 7.26 13.57 1.77
C ALA A 121 8.21 12.98 2.82
N ILE A 122 7.63 12.42 3.88
CA ILE A 122 8.33 11.66 4.93
C ILE A 122 8.66 10.27 4.39
N ILE A 123 9.96 10.00 4.21
CA ILE A 123 10.52 8.73 3.74
C ILE A 123 11.77 8.36 4.55
N PRO A 124 12.26 7.11 4.47
CA PRO A 124 13.57 6.76 5.01
C PRO A 124 14.70 7.54 4.34
N THR A 125 15.76 7.82 5.08
CA THR A 125 17.03 8.32 4.53
C THR A 125 17.92 7.16 4.07
N GLU A 126 19.08 7.51 3.52
CA GLU A 126 20.17 6.62 3.18
C GLU A 126 20.88 6.07 4.44
N VAL A 127 20.59 6.62 5.62
CA VAL A 127 21.17 6.20 6.89
C VAL A 127 20.53 4.89 7.34
N ARG A 128 21.34 3.85 7.44
CA ARG A 128 20.92 2.56 7.96
C ARG A 128 20.61 2.67 9.46
N PRO A 129 19.40 2.31 9.92
CA PRO A 129 19.04 2.39 11.33
C PRO A 129 19.77 1.32 12.16
N VAL A 130 20.17 1.70 13.38
CA VAL A 130 20.59 0.76 14.42
C VAL A 130 19.33 0.37 15.20
N MET A 131 18.72 -0.76 14.81
CA MET A 131 17.38 -1.14 15.30
C MET A 131 17.31 -1.31 16.83
N SER A 132 18.42 -1.66 17.48
CA SER A 132 18.50 -1.76 18.95
C SER A 132 18.40 -0.43 19.69
N ASP A 133 18.67 0.68 19.00
CA ASP A 133 18.70 2.02 19.60
C ASP A 133 17.33 2.72 19.52
N LEU A 134 16.41 2.14 18.76
CA LEU A 134 15.05 2.65 18.59
C LEU A 134 14.15 2.11 19.72
N SER A 135 13.43 3.02 20.38
CA SER A 135 12.36 2.63 21.29
C SER A 135 11.23 1.89 20.54
N ASN A 136 10.41 1.14 21.28
CA ASN A 136 9.24 0.46 20.71
C ASN A 136 8.31 1.38 19.89
N ARG A 137 8.23 2.66 20.26
CA ARG A 137 7.41 3.65 19.54
C ARG A 137 8.08 4.10 18.25
N GLU A 138 9.38 4.35 18.30
CA GLU A 138 10.20 4.69 17.13
C GLU A 138 10.22 3.54 16.12
N LEU A 139 10.35 2.29 16.58
CA LEU A 139 10.27 1.10 15.75
C LEU A 139 8.94 1.04 14.98
N LYS A 140 7.81 1.15 15.68
CA LYS A 140 6.48 1.14 15.05
C LYS A 140 6.30 2.25 14.00
N LEU A 141 6.77 3.46 14.32
CA LEU A 141 6.66 4.61 13.43
C LEU A 141 7.56 4.45 12.20
N TYR A 142 8.81 4.04 12.41
CA TYR A 142 9.78 3.80 11.34
C TYR A 142 9.32 2.68 10.41
N ASP A 143 8.83 1.56 10.97
CA ASP A 143 8.29 0.44 10.19
C ASP A 143 7.13 0.88 9.29
N MET A 144 6.23 1.75 9.77
CA MET A 144 5.15 2.29 8.94
C MET A 144 5.67 3.15 7.78
N ILE A 145 6.67 4.00 8.04
CA ILE A 145 7.28 4.84 7.01
C ILE A 145 7.97 3.96 5.95
N VAL A 146 8.71 2.94 6.38
CA VAL A 146 9.35 1.96 5.49
C VAL A 146 8.32 1.18 4.68
N GLU A 147 7.26 0.68 5.32
CA GLU A 147 6.16 -0.04 4.67
C GLU A 147 5.57 0.81 3.53
N ARG A 148 5.16 2.06 3.83
CA ARG A 148 4.57 2.97 2.85
C ARG A 148 5.54 3.32 1.72
N PHE A 149 6.80 3.58 2.07
CA PHE A 149 7.84 3.91 1.10
C PHE A 149 8.06 2.76 0.10
N LEU A 150 8.19 1.52 0.59
CA LEU A 150 8.36 0.35 -0.28
C LEU A 150 7.09 0.06 -1.10
N GLU A 151 5.89 0.16 -0.50
CA GLU A 151 4.61 0.03 -1.22
C GLU A 151 4.58 0.95 -2.46
N ALA A 152 5.01 2.21 -2.31
CA ALA A 152 5.01 3.20 -3.38
C ALA A 152 5.97 2.88 -4.55
N LEU A 153 6.92 1.97 -4.34
CA LEU A 153 7.91 1.52 -5.34
C LEU A 153 7.58 0.15 -5.94
N MET A 154 6.53 -0.50 -5.44
CA MET A 154 6.07 -1.80 -5.89
C MET A 154 5.03 -1.68 -7.01
N PRO A 155 4.85 -2.74 -7.83
CA PRO A 155 3.80 -2.76 -8.85
C PRO A 155 2.39 -2.60 -8.22
N PRO A 156 1.40 -2.10 -8.98
CA PRO A 156 0.03 -2.06 -8.51
C PRO A 156 -0.51 -3.46 -8.19
N HIS A 157 -1.50 -3.52 -7.30
CA HIS A 157 -2.33 -4.71 -7.15
C HIS A 157 -3.32 -4.76 -8.31
N GLU A 158 -3.35 -5.89 -9.01
CA GLU A 158 -4.23 -6.11 -10.17
C GLU A 158 -5.25 -7.20 -9.83
N TYR A 159 -6.47 -7.02 -10.31
CA TYR A 159 -7.58 -7.93 -10.06
C TYR A 159 -8.64 -7.86 -11.16
N ASP A 160 -9.33 -8.98 -11.34
CA ASP A 160 -10.49 -9.08 -12.21
C ASP A 160 -11.75 -8.82 -11.39
N ALA A 161 -12.41 -7.69 -11.65
CA ALA A 161 -13.70 -7.34 -11.07
C ALA A 161 -14.81 -8.02 -11.88
N ILE A 162 -15.36 -9.08 -11.32
CA ILE A 162 -16.43 -9.90 -11.90
C ILE A 162 -17.77 -9.39 -11.37
N THR A 163 -18.70 -9.12 -12.28
CA THR A 163 -20.10 -8.80 -11.97
C THR A 163 -20.99 -9.82 -12.65
N VAL A 164 -21.73 -10.59 -11.85
CA VAL A 164 -22.73 -11.55 -12.32
C VAL A 164 -24.11 -11.00 -12.02
N THR A 165 -24.92 -10.82 -13.06
CA THR A 165 -26.32 -10.41 -12.93
C THR A 165 -27.20 -11.64 -13.10
N LEU A 166 -28.03 -11.92 -12.09
CA LEU A 166 -28.96 -13.04 -12.06
C LEU A 166 -30.39 -12.52 -12.03
N GLU A 167 -31.30 -13.29 -12.61
CA GLU A 167 -32.75 -13.07 -12.48
C GLU A 167 -33.37 -14.28 -11.78
N VAL A 168 -34.08 -14.03 -10.68
CA VAL A 168 -34.78 -15.05 -9.88
C VAL A 168 -36.17 -14.53 -9.58
N ALA A 169 -37.21 -15.28 -9.96
CA ALA A 169 -38.62 -14.90 -9.74
C ALA A 169 -38.97 -13.46 -10.18
N GLY A 170 -38.40 -12.98 -11.30
CA GLY A 170 -38.62 -11.61 -11.81
C GLY A 170 -37.83 -10.52 -11.09
N HIS A 171 -36.98 -10.86 -10.11
CA HIS A 171 -36.09 -9.95 -9.43
C HIS A 171 -34.65 -10.07 -9.94
N THR A 172 -33.97 -8.93 -10.04
CA THR A 172 -32.55 -8.87 -10.43
C THR A 172 -31.65 -8.89 -9.20
N PHE A 173 -30.70 -9.82 -9.19
CA PHE A 173 -29.64 -9.93 -8.20
C PHE A 173 -28.29 -9.65 -8.86
N VAL A 174 -27.36 -9.05 -8.11
CA VAL A 174 -26.02 -8.74 -8.60
C VAL A 174 -25.00 -9.28 -7.61
N LEU A 175 -24.19 -10.24 -8.05
CA LEU A 175 -23.00 -10.69 -7.35
C LEU A 175 -21.79 -9.91 -7.89
N LYS A 176 -20.96 -9.40 -6.99
CA LYS A 176 -19.68 -8.75 -7.32
C LYS A 176 -18.56 -9.48 -6.61
N GLU A 177 -17.56 -9.90 -7.36
CA GLU A 177 -16.38 -10.60 -6.86
C GLU A 177 -15.13 -9.96 -7.46
N ASN A 178 -14.04 -9.94 -6.69
CA ASN A 178 -12.73 -9.48 -7.16
C ASN A 178 -11.73 -10.62 -7.01
N VAL A 179 -11.17 -11.08 -8.13
CA VAL A 179 -10.14 -12.13 -8.14
C VAL A 179 -8.79 -11.48 -8.33
N THR A 180 -7.87 -11.62 -7.36
CA THR A 180 -6.51 -11.06 -7.48
C THR A 180 -5.75 -11.79 -8.58
N THR A 181 -5.15 -11.03 -9.49
CA THR A 181 -4.30 -11.55 -10.58
C THR A 181 -2.84 -11.19 -10.37
N VAL A 182 -2.55 -10.04 -9.74
CA VAL A 182 -1.21 -9.66 -9.31
C VAL A 182 -1.33 -9.03 -7.93
N LEU A 183 -0.62 -9.59 -6.93
CA LEU A 183 -0.69 -9.07 -5.57
C LEU A 183 -0.10 -7.66 -5.44
N GLY A 184 0.98 -7.36 -6.19
CA GLY A 184 1.60 -6.05 -6.23
C GLY A 184 2.09 -5.58 -4.86
N PHE A 185 1.91 -4.29 -4.57
CA PHE A 185 2.29 -3.67 -3.29
C PHE A 185 1.63 -4.33 -2.07
N LYS A 186 0.48 -5.01 -2.23
CA LYS A 186 -0.19 -5.71 -1.11
C LYS A 186 0.62 -6.90 -0.58
N SER A 187 1.59 -7.39 -1.34
CA SER A 187 2.49 -8.46 -0.89
C SER A 187 3.36 -8.07 0.30
N ILE A 188 3.53 -6.77 0.55
CA ILE A 188 4.34 -6.29 1.68
C ILE A 188 3.79 -6.75 3.05
N ARG A 189 2.47 -6.97 3.15
CA ARG A 189 1.79 -7.42 4.37
C ARG A 189 1.58 -8.93 4.42
N GLN A 190 1.78 -9.65 3.33
CA GLN A 190 1.51 -11.09 3.23
C GLN A 190 2.71 -11.98 3.63
N GLY A 191 3.60 -11.48 4.50
CA GLY A 191 4.40 -12.35 5.37
C GLY A 191 3.52 -13.21 6.30
N GLU A 192 2.22 -12.91 6.38
CA GLU A 192 1.18 -13.78 6.92
C GLU A 192 0.43 -14.43 5.74
N SER A 193 0.67 -15.73 5.56
CA SER A 193 -0.03 -16.73 4.72
C SER A 193 -1.48 -16.38 4.40
N ILE A 194 -1.96 -16.56 3.14
CA ILE A 194 -2.87 -17.67 2.71
C ILE A 194 -2.83 -17.87 1.17
N THR A 195 -2.67 -19.15 0.82
CA THR A 195 -3.09 -19.95 -0.34
C THR A 195 -4.06 -19.33 -1.35
N GLU A 196 -3.62 -19.27 -2.61
CA GLU A 196 -4.51 -19.20 -3.78
C GLU A 196 -5.30 -20.50 -3.92
N MET A 197 -6.63 -20.37 -3.89
CA MET A 197 -7.52 -21.21 -4.69
C MET A 197 -8.93 -20.64 -4.59
N GLN A 198 -9.52 -20.17 -5.70
CA GLN A 198 -10.86 -20.59 -6.14
C GLN A 198 -10.97 -20.43 -7.67
N GLN A 199 -11.51 -21.46 -8.31
CA GLN A 199 -11.67 -21.57 -9.76
C GLN A 199 -12.69 -20.55 -10.28
N PRO A 200 -12.45 -19.90 -11.43
CA PRO A 200 -13.47 -19.10 -12.07
C PRO A 200 -14.65 -20.00 -12.48
N PHE A 201 -15.87 -19.47 -12.38
CA PHE A 201 -17.07 -20.09 -12.95
C PHE A 201 -16.82 -20.48 -14.40
N GLN A 202 -16.67 -21.78 -14.67
CA GLN A 202 -16.59 -22.27 -16.03
C GLN A 202 -17.92 -21.97 -16.72
N LYS A 203 -17.83 -21.30 -17.87
CA LYS A 203 -18.94 -21.10 -18.81
C LYS A 203 -19.54 -22.48 -19.10
N ALA A 204 -20.82 -22.69 -18.79
CA ALA A 204 -21.54 -23.86 -19.28
C ALA A 204 -21.41 -23.91 -20.81
N MET A 205 -20.74 -24.94 -21.33
CA MET A 205 -20.77 -25.27 -22.75
C MET A 205 -22.19 -25.66 -23.12
N LYS A 206 -22.58 -25.26 -24.33
CA LYS A 206 -23.89 -25.48 -24.96
C LYS A 206 -24.34 -26.93 -24.92
#